data_AF-A0A3G5U3S8-F1
#
_entry.id   AF-A0A3G5U3S8-F1
#
_cell.length_a   1.000
_cell.length_b   1.000
_cell.length_c   1.000
_cell.angle_alpha   90.00
_cell.angle_beta   90.00
_cell.angle_gamma   90.00
#
_symmetry.space_group_name_H-M   'P 1'
#
loop_
_entity.id
_entity.type
_entity.pdbx_description
1 polymer ?
#
loop_
_entity_poly.entity_id
_entity_poly.type
_entity_poly.pdbx_seq_one_letter_code
_entity_poly.pdbx_strand_id
1 'polypeptide(L)'
;MDQSRFDIELHPKAAKEYKKLDGSVKQIVNKAFKHLEVRADEVGKELENKQHTKLYGCKEVKIKGIGIRIVFRIVGEKAEIVQIITIGKREDDEVFQDAHKRLQEMTKVEKTFKKFKGF
;
A
#
# COMPACT_ATOMS: atom_id res chain seq x y z
N MET A 1 -7.36 23.86 3.68
CA MET A 1 -6.81 22.92 4.67
C MET A 1 -7.42 21.57 4.34
N ASP A 2 -6.74 20.75 3.56
CA ASP A 2 -7.18 19.37 3.34
C ASP A 2 -7.14 18.64 4.69
N GLN A 3 -8.31 18.31 5.22
CA GLN A 3 -8.41 17.50 6.43
C GLN A 3 -8.03 16.06 6.06
N SER A 4 -7.02 15.49 6.72
CA SER A 4 -6.74 14.06 6.63
C SER A 4 -7.95 13.29 7.17
N ARG A 5 -8.62 12.54 6.29
CA ARG A 5 -9.77 11.67 6.58
C ARG A 5 -9.37 10.24 6.92
N PHE A 6 -8.15 9.83 6.54
CA PHE A 6 -7.64 8.48 6.72
C PHE A 6 -6.26 8.48 7.38
N ASP A 7 -6.07 7.60 8.35
CA ASP A 7 -4.76 7.31 8.94
C ASP A 7 -4.00 6.30 8.09
N ILE A 8 -2.75 6.61 7.73
CA ILE A 8 -1.88 5.68 7.00
C ILE A 8 -1.22 4.69 7.97
N GLU A 9 -1.45 3.41 7.74
CA GLU A 9 -0.83 2.33 8.49
C GLU A 9 -0.05 1.42 7.54
N LEU A 10 1.20 1.10 7.87
CA LEU A 10 1.98 0.18 7.03
C LEU A 10 2.07 -1.19 7.67
N HIS A 11 1.87 -2.20 6.83
CA HIS A 11 2.28 -3.55 7.14
C HIS A 11 3.80 -3.57 7.44
N PRO A 12 4.30 -4.37 8.40
CA PRO A 12 5.73 -4.37 8.77
C PRO A 12 6.68 -4.63 7.59
N LYS A 13 6.26 -5.45 6.61
CA LYS A 13 7.03 -5.68 5.37
C LYS A 13 7.00 -4.43 4.47
N ALA A 14 5.86 -3.78 4.30
CA ALA A 14 5.72 -2.52 3.56
C ALA A 14 6.55 -1.38 4.17
N ALA A 15 6.61 -1.29 5.50
CA ALA A 15 7.48 -0.34 6.19
C ALA A 15 8.98 -0.58 5.88
N LYS A 16 9.40 -1.84 5.75
CA LYS A 16 10.77 -2.19 5.32
C LYS A 16 11.00 -1.84 3.85
N GLU A 17 10.03 -2.09 2.98
CA GLU A 17 10.07 -1.72 1.56
C GLU A 17 10.22 -0.21 1.41
N TYR A 18 9.39 0.58 2.10
CA TYR A 18 9.48 2.04 2.15
C TYR A 18 10.87 2.53 2.61
N LYS A 19 11.41 1.95 3.69
CA LYS A 19 12.74 2.34 4.20
C LYS A 19 13.87 2.12 3.21
N LYS A 20 13.75 1.10 2.34
CA LYS A 20 14.73 0.75 1.30
C LYS A 20 14.64 1.64 0.06
N LEU A 21 13.62 2.48 -0.05
CA LEU A 21 13.49 3.42 -1.18
C LEU A 21 14.56 4.52 -1.09
N ASP A 22 15.02 4.95 -2.26
CA ASP A 22 15.88 6.12 -2.41
C ASP A 22 15.17 7.40 -1.93
N GLY A 23 15.92 8.41 -1.49
CA GLY A 23 15.38 9.67 -0.99
C GLY A 23 14.40 10.35 -1.96
N SER A 24 14.73 10.35 -3.25
CA SER A 24 13.88 10.96 -4.29
C SER A 24 12.56 10.19 -4.45
N VAL A 25 12.63 8.86 -4.38
CA VAL A 25 11.47 7.97 -4.47
C VAL A 25 10.60 8.08 -3.21
N LYS A 26 11.20 8.20 -2.02
CA LYS A 26 10.48 8.42 -0.76
C LYS A 26 9.66 9.69 -0.79
N GLN A 27 10.19 10.78 -1.34
CA GLN A 27 9.42 12.04 -1.47
C GLN A 27 8.16 11.85 -2.31
N ILE A 28 8.24 11.04 -3.37
CA ILE A 28 7.09 10.76 -4.24
C ILE A 28 6.09 9.85 -3.53
N VAL A 29 6.55 8.83 -2.81
CA VAL A 29 5.68 7.97 -2.01
C VAL A 29 5.00 8.75 -0.88
N ASN A 30 5.70 9.70 -0.25
CA ASN A 30 5.12 10.58 0.77
C ASN A 30 3.99 11.44 0.20
N LYS A 31 4.15 11.96 -1.03
CA LYS A 31 3.06 12.68 -1.72
C LYS A 31 1.86 11.76 -1.97
N ALA A 32 2.10 10.50 -2.35
CA ALA A 32 1.04 9.53 -2.52
C ALA A 32 0.33 9.22 -1.18
N PHE A 33 1.07 9.08 -0.08
CA PHE A 33 0.48 8.89 1.25
C PHE A 33 -0.39 10.06 1.69
N LYS A 34 0.08 11.32 1.53
CA LYS A 34 -0.76 12.50 1.78
C LYS A 34 -2.06 12.48 0.99
N HIS A 35 -2.00 11.95 -0.22
CA HIS A 35 -3.17 11.81 -1.05
C HIS A 35 -4.16 10.77 -0.53
N LEU A 36 -3.63 9.64 -0.06
CA LEU A 36 -4.42 8.59 0.58
C LEU A 36 -5.02 9.10 1.90
N GLU A 37 -4.29 9.92 2.66
CA GLU A 37 -4.81 10.52 3.90
C GLU A 37 -6.09 11.32 3.65
N VAL A 38 -6.21 12.00 2.52
CA VAL A 38 -7.38 12.84 2.22
C VAL A 38 -8.49 12.03 1.54
N ARG A 39 -8.13 11.15 0.60
CA ARG A 39 -9.08 10.57 -0.35
C ARG A 39 -8.77 9.14 -0.77
N ALA A 40 -8.30 8.29 0.16
CA ALA A 40 -8.04 6.87 -0.10
C ALA A 40 -9.24 6.15 -0.75
N ASP A 41 -10.47 6.53 -0.40
CA ASP A 41 -11.71 5.98 -0.94
C ASP A 41 -11.99 6.38 -2.39
N GLU A 42 -11.42 7.49 -2.87
CA GLU A 42 -11.64 7.99 -4.24
C GLU A 42 -10.48 7.68 -5.20
N VAL A 43 -9.33 7.26 -4.68
CA VAL A 43 -8.11 7.08 -5.48
C VAL A 43 -7.65 5.62 -5.56
N GLY A 44 -6.88 5.32 -6.60
CA GLY A 44 -6.38 3.99 -6.88
C GLY A 44 -7.36 3.16 -7.71
N LYS A 45 -6.83 2.08 -8.29
CA LYS A 45 -7.61 1.10 -9.03
C LYS A 45 -7.99 -0.04 -8.08
N GLU A 46 -9.25 -0.44 -8.06
CA GLU A 46 -9.68 -1.62 -7.32
C GLU A 46 -9.02 -2.88 -7.89
N LEU A 47 -8.45 -3.68 -7.00
CA LEU A 47 -7.87 -4.96 -7.36
C LEU A 47 -8.95 -6.04 -7.32
N GLU A 48 -9.14 -6.68 -8.46
CA GLU A 48 -10.05 -7.81 -8.59
C GLU A 48 -9.39 -9.09 -8.06
N ASN A 49 -10.23 -10.03 -7.62
CA ASN A 49 -9.74 -11.37 -7.32
C ASN A 49 -9.24 -12.03 -8.59
N LYS A 50 -8.00 -12.52 -8.59
CA LYS A 50 -7.54 -13.46 -9.60
C LYS A 50 -7.61 -14.88 -9.03
N GLN A 51 -7.56 -15.88 -9.91
CA GLN A 51 -7.72 -17.30 -9.57
C GLN A 51 -6.87 -17.79 -8.38
N HIS A 52 -5.69 -17.19 -8.14
CA HIS A 52 -4.78 -17.56 -7.05
C HIS A 52 -4.57 -16.47 -5.99
N THR A 53 -5.23 -15.32 -6.11
CA THR A 53 -5.05 -14.19 -5.19
C THR A 53 -6.39 -13.58 -4.82
N LYS A 54 -6.78 -13.72 -3.54
CA LYS A 54 -7.90 -12.95 -2.97
C LYS A 54 -7.36 -11.59 -2.54
N LEU A 55 -7.39 -10.62 -3.45
CA LEU A 55 -7.05 -9.21 -3.18
C LEU A 55 -8.29 -8.31 -3.18
N TYR A 56 -9.48 -8.91 -3.13
CA TYR A 56 -10.74 -8.20 -2.98
C TYR A 56 -10.69 -7.18 -1.85
N GLY A 57 -11.11 -5.95 -2.14
CA GLY A 57 -11.09 -4.84 -1.19
C GLY A 57 -9.74 -4.12 -1.06
N CYS A 58 -8.72 -4.57 -1.79
CA CYS A 58 -7.48 -3.81 -1.97
C CYS A 58 -7.57 -2.89 -3.19
N LYS A 59 -6.85 -1.77 -3.13
CA LYS A 59 -6.65 -0.81 -4.20
C LYS A 59 -5.17 -0.67 -4.51
N GLU A 60 -4.87 -0.38 -5.77
CA GLU A 60 -3.52 -0.13 -6.27
C GLU A 60 -3.39 1.30 -6.77
N VAL A 61 -2.36 2.02 -6.29
CA VAL A 61 -1.90 3.28 -6.87
C VAL A 61 -0.59 3.03 -7.61
N LYS A 62 -0.59 3.22 -8.93
CA LYS A 62 0.60 3.08 -9.78
C LYS A 62 1.15 4.44 -10.18
N ILE A 63 2.37 4.73 -9.72
CA ILE A 63 3.12 5.94 -10.06
C ILE A 63 4.00 5.63 -11.27
N LYS A 64 3.43 5.82 -12.47
CA LYS A 64 4.05 5.41 -13.76
C LYS A 64 5.44 6.02 -13.97
N GLY A 65 5.67 7.27 -13.57
CA GLY A 65 6.93 7.98 -13.84
C GLY A 65 8.18 7.41 -13.17
N ILE A 66 8.03 6.67 -12.05
CA ILE A 66 9.13 6.07 -11.29
C ILE A 66 8.97 4.56 -11.09
N GLY A 67 7.92 3.99 -11.67
CA GLY A 67 7.61 2.59 -11.53
C GLY A 67 7.38 2.14 -10.09
N ILE A 68 6.57 2.87 -9.33
CA ILE A 68 6.13 2.44 -7.99
C ILE A 68 4.67 2.00 -8.05
N ARG A 69 4.34 0.89 -7.38
CA ARG A 69 2.97 0.47 -7.12
C ARG A 69 2.77 0.37 -5.61
N ILE A 70 1.71 0.99 -5.11
CA ILE A 70 1.33 0.95 -3.69
C ILE A 70 0.01 0.19 -3.62
N VAL A 71 0.02 -0.95 -2.95
CA VAL A 71 -1.18 -1.76 -2.69
C VAL A 71 -1.63 -1.46 -1.27
N PHE A 72 -2.88 -1.04 -1.12
CA PHE A 72 -3.48 -0.69 0.17
C PHE A 72 -4.93 -1.17 0.24
N ARG A 73 -5.50 -1.17 1.44
CA ARG A 73 -6.94 -1.37 1.65
C ARG A 73 -7.46 -0.34 2.63
N ILE A 74 -8.77 -0.14 2.63
CA ILE A 74 -9.43 0.81 3.54
C ILE A 74 -10.18 0.00 4.59
N VAL A 75 -9.89 0.28 5.86
CA VAL A 75 -10.55 -0.35 7.01
C VAL A 75 -10.98 0.75 7.97
N GLY A 76 -12.27 1.11 7.93
CA GLY A 76 -12.78 2.29 8.64
C GLY A 76 -12.10 3.57 8.14
N GLU A 77 -11.58 4.37 9.07
CA GLU A 77 -10.84 5.61 8.79
C GLU A 77 -9.33 5.38 8.61
N LYS A 78 -8.94 4.19 8.14
CA LYS A 78 -7.54 3.82 7.97
C LYS A 78 -7.25 3.32 6.57
N ALA A 79 -6.17 3.81 5.98
CA ALA A 79 -5.59 3.28 4.76
C ALA A 79 -4.39 2.38 5.12
N GLU A 80 -4.63 1.08 5.13
CA GLU A 80 -3.62 0.07 5.45
C GLU A 80 -2.82 -0.28 4.19
N ILE A 81 -1.56 0.17 4.15
CA ILE A 81 -0.60 -0.15 3.08
C ILE A 81 -0.08 -1.58 3.28
N VAL A 82 -0.51 -2.46 2.37
CA VAL A 82 -0.17 -3.89 2.36
C VAL A 82 1.23 -4.10 1.78
N GLN A 83 1.56 -3.38 0.70
CA GLN A 83 2.79 -3.59 -0.04
C GLN A 83 3.20 -2.36 -0.87
N ILE A 84 4.51 -2.14 -0.98
CA ILE A 84 5.10 -1.11 -1.85
C ILE A 84 6.08 -1.78 -2.80
N ILE A 85 5.82 -1.68 -4.09
CA ILE A 85 6.52 -2.42 -5.15
C ILE A 85 7.26 -1.42 -6.03
N THR A 86 8.50 -1.74 -6.37
CA THR A 86 9.33 -1.03 -7.37
C THR A 86 9.44 -1.90 -8.61
N ILE A 87 9.17 -1.36 -9.81
CA ILE A 87 9.18 -2.08 -11.10
C ILE A 87 10.50 -2.82 -11.38
N GLY A 88 11.62 -2.42 -10.75
CA GLY A 88 12.90 -3.15 -10.87
C GLY A 88 12.99 -4.50 -10.14
N LYS A 89 11.96 -4.92 -9.39
CA LYS A 89 11.92 -6.21 -8.67
C LYS A 89 10.79 -7.13 -9.18
N ARG A 90 11.08 -7.84 -10.27
CA ARG A 90 10.46 -9.10 -10.79
C ARG A 90 8.94 -9.12 -11.09
N GLU A 91 8.57 -10.14 -11.88
CA GLU A 91 7.35 -10.33 -12.67
C GLU A 91 6.04 -10.09 -11.90
N ASP A 92 5.09 -9.41 -12.56
CA ASP A 92 3.81 -8.96 -12.01
C ASP A 92 3.08 -10.05 -11.17
N ASP A 93 3.22 -11.35 -11.50
CA ASP A 93 2.50 -12.45 -10.86
C ASP A 93 2.99 -12.83 -9.45
N GLU A 94 4.31 -12.89 -9.20
CA GLU A 94 4.86 -13.21 -7.88
C GLU A 94 4.47 -12.15 -6.84
N VAL A 95 4.40 -10.89 -7.28
CA VAL A 95 4.06 -9.75 -6.45
C VAL A 95 2.62 -9.83 -5.93
N PHE A 96 1.68 -10.24 -6.76
CA PHE A 96 0.29 -10.42 -6.34
C PHE A 96 0.14 -11.60 -5.36
N GLN A 97 0.93 -12.68 -5.52
CA GLN A 97 0.94 -13.78 -4.56
C GLN A 97 1.46 -13.35 -3.18
N ASP A 98 2.52 -12.53 -3.16
CA ASP A 98 3.07 -11.98 -1.92
C ASP A 98 2.06 -11.06 -1.22
N ALA A 99 1.38 -10.19 -1.98
CA ALA A 99 0.30 -9.35 -1.49
C ALA A 99 -0.84 -10.19 -0.89
N HIS A 100 -1.22 -11.28 -1.56
CA HIS A 100 -2.29 -12.16 -1.08
C HIS A 100 -1.90 -12.87 0.22
N LYS A 101 -0.68 -13.43 0.31
CA LYS A 101 -0.17 -14.02 1.56
C LYS A 101 -0.19 -13.02 2.71
N ARG A 102 0.25 -11.77 2.46
CA ARG A 102 0.23 -10.70 3.47
C ARG A 102 -1.19 -10.36 3.90
N LEU A 103 -2.15 -10.30 2.98
CA LEU A 103 -3.55 -10.07 3.31
C LEU A 103 -4.12 -11.21 4.20
N GLN A 104 -3.70 -12.46 3.94
CA GLN A 104 -4.05 -13.60 4.80
C GLN A 104 -3.38 -13.54 6.18
N GLU A 105 -2.14 -13.05 6.26
CA GLU A 105 -1.47 -12.77 7.55
C GLU A 105 -2.25 -11.69 8.34
N MET A 106 -2.74 -10.65 7.65
CA MET A 106 -3.53 -9.56 8.24
C MET A 106 -4.91 -10.01 8.75
N THR A 107 -5.50 -11.08 8.21
CA THR A 107 -6.79 -11.63 8.69
C THR A 107 -6.65 -12.68 9.79
N LYS A 108 -5.45 -13.29 9.95
CA LYS A 108 -5.21 -14.34 10.96
C LYS A 108 -4.55 -13.85 12.26
N VAL A 109 -3.93 -12.68 12.28
CA VAL A 109 -3.15 -12.20 13.43
C VAL A 109 -3.56 -10.78 13.81
N GLU A 110 -4.01 -10.57 15.05
CA GLU A 110 -4.29 -9.25 15.66
C GLU A 110 -3.04 -8.35 15.86
N LYS A 111 -1.97 -8.47 15.05
CA LYS A 111 -0.68 -7.83 15.37
C LYS A 111 -0.20 -6.74 14.40
N THR A 112 -0.02 -5.56 15.01
CA THR A 112 0.99 -4.51 14.76
C THR A 112 1.05 -3.89 13.37
N PHE A 113 -0.04 -3.23 13.00
CA PHE A 113 0.08 -2.07 12.12
C PHE A 113 0.91 -1.00 12.80
N LYS A 114 1.93 -0.47 12.09
CA LYS A 114 2.65 0.70 12.56
C LYS A 114 2.02 1.93 11.93
N LYS A 115 1.44 2.79 12.77
CA LYS A 115 1.02 4.13 12.35
C LYS A 115 2.21 4.80 11.67
N PHE A 116 2.00 5.26 10.43
CA PHE A 116 3.03 5.98 9.72
C PHE A 116 3.22 7.33 10.39
N LYS A 117 4.33 7.50 11.11
CA LYS A 117 4.77 8.80 11.65
C LYS A 117 5.80 9.46 10.72
N GLY A 118 5.63 9.30 9.41
CA GLY A 118 6.60 9.75 8.43
C GLY A 118 6.36 11.16 7.93
N PHE A 119 6.40 12.12 8.85
CA PHE A 119 6.71 13.54 8.62
C PHE A 119 7.41 14.10 9.85
#